data_AF-A0A0F9EPJ8-F1
#
_entry.id   AF-A0A0F9EPJ8-F1
#
_cell.length_a   1.000
_cell.length_b   1.000
_cell.length_c   1.000
_cell.angle_alpha   90.00
_cell.angle_beta   90.00
_cell.angle_gamma   90.00
#
_symmetry.space_group_name_H-M   'P 1'
#
loop_
_entity.id
_entity.type
_entity.pdbx_description
1 polymer ?
#
loop_
_entity_poly.entity_id
_entity_poly.type
_entity_poly.pdbx_seq_one_letter_code
_entity_poly.pdbx_strand_id
1 'polypeptide(L)'
;IISVEITTSSGAANHYEVYFDTGAGIANDLSKAIMLAVLDFDYMTHAHMEWPDGGGPIGDVNDVVSIRTGDSDISALGKFVIHYREE
;
A
#
# COMPACT_ATOMS: atom_id res chain seq x y z
N ILE A 1 14.18 3.68 5.35
CA ILE A 1 13.65 2.47 4.67
C ILE A 1 12.14 2.44 4.80
N ILE A 2 11.44 2.23 3.69
CA ILE A 2 9.99 2.01 3.64
C ILE A 2 9.78 0.65 2.97
N SER A 3 9.00 -0.24 3.59
CA SER A 3 8.61 -1.52 2.99
C SER A 3 7.13 -1.77 3.17
N VAL A 4 6.50 -2.33 2.14
CA VAL A 4 5.09 -2.72 2.15
C VAL A 4 4.97 -4.15 1.65
N GLU A 5 4.29 -4.99 2.41
CA GLU A 5 3.87 -6.33 2.00
C GLU A 5 2.34 -6.43 2.08
N ILE A 6 1.72 -6.89 1.00
CA ILE A 6 0.28 -7.10 0.92
C ILE A 6 0.03 -8.51 0.43
N THR A 7 -0.87 -9.23 1.11
CA THR A 7 -1.38 -10.52 0.64
C THR A 7 -2.90 -10.55 0.61
N THR A 8 -3.46 -11.34 -0.31
CA THR A 8 -4.89 -11.60 -0.40
C THR A 8 -5.19 -13.09 -0.45
N SER A 9 -6.33 -13.47 0.12
CA SER A 9 -6.96 -14.80 -0.04
C SER A 9 -8.26 -14.74 -0.87
N SER A 10 -8.57 -13.58 -1.47
CA SER A 10 -9.73 -13.41 -2.34
C SER A 10 -9.44 -13.90 -3.75
N GLY A 11 -10.28 -14.78 -4.31
CA GLY A 11 -10.23 -15.19 -5.73
C GLY A 11 -10.84 -14.16 -6.70
N ALA A 12 -11.03 -12.92 -6.24
CA ALA A 12 -11.40 -11.81 -7.10
C ALA A 12 -10.25 -10.80 -7.14
N ALA A 13 -10.12 -10.08 -8.26
CA ALA A 13 -9.15 -9.01 -8.38
C ALA A 13 -9.52 -7.83 -7.45
N ASN A 14 -8.60 -7.49 -6.54
CA ASN A 14 -8.77 -6.44 -5.54
C ASN A 14 -7.69 -5.38 -5.71
N HIS A 15 -8.08 -4.11 -5.61
CA HIS A 15 -7.18 -2.97 -5.73
C HIS A 15 -6.75 -2.49 -4.35
N TYR A 16 -5.45 -2.46 -4.12
CA TYR A 16 -4.83 -1.98 -2.89
C TYR A 16 -3.85 -0.87 -3.20
N GLU A 17 -3.95 0.19 -2.42
CA GLU A 17 -3.08 1.34 -2.55
C GLU A 17 -2.58 1.77 -1.16
N VAL A 18 -1.31 2.18 -1.09
CA VAL A 18 -0.66 2.63 0.14
C VAL A 18 -0.02 4.00 -0.10
N TYR A 19 -0.29 4.96 0.78
CA TYR A 19 0.14 6.36 0.66
C TYR A 19 0.57 6.96 1.99
N PHE A 20 1.34 8.04 1.90
CA PHE A 20 1.37 9.05 2.95
C PHE A 20 0.19 10.03 2.81
N ASP A 21 -0.20 10.64 3.93
CA ASP A 21 -1.31 11.59 4.07
C ASP A 21 -2.72 10.96 4.06
N THR A 22 -3.67 11.64 4.69
CA THR A 22 -5.09 11.32 4.70
C THR A 22 -5.77 11.76 3.39
N GLY A 23 -6.50 10.85 2.75
CA GLY A 23 -7.30 11.20 1.55
C GLY A 23 -6.49 11.34 0.25
N ALA A 24 -5.18 11.15 0.31
CA ALA A 24 -4.33 10.95 -0.87
C ALA A 24 -4.64 9.61 -1.57
N GLY A 25 -4.30 9.54 -2.86
CA GLY A 25 -4.51 8.42 -3.76
C GLY A 25 -3.75 8.65 -5.07
N ILE A 26 -3.50 7.60 -5.85
CA ILE A 26 -2.71 7.69 -7.10
C ILE A 26 -3.38 8.62 -8.11
N ALA A 27 -4.71 8.72 -8.03
CA ALA A 27 -5.48 9.60 -8.89
C ALA A 27 -5.33 11.10 -8.54
N ASN A 28 -4.87 11.47 -7.35
CA ASN A 28 -4.79 12.88 -6.91
C ASN A 28 -3.41 13.35 -6.45
N ASP A 29 -2.52 12.46 -5.98
CA ASP A 29 -1.13 12.79 -5.64
C ASP A 29 -0.19 11.58 -5.78
N LEU A 30 0.61 11.57 -6.86
CA LEU A 30 1.61 10.53 -7.11
C LEU A 30 2.87 10.69 -6.26
N SER A 31 3.13 11.88 -5.70
CA SER A 31 4.34 12.15 -4.91
C SER A 31 4.30 11.49 -3.53
N LYS A 32 3.10 11.19 -3.04
CA LYS A 32 2.85 10.52 -1.75
C LYS A 32 2.57 9.02 -1.90
N ALA A 33 2.62 8.47 -3.12
CA ALA A 33 2.32 7.07 -3.42
C ALA A 33 3.45 6.12 -3.05
N ILE A 34 3.19 5.18 -2.13
CA ILE A 34 4.16 4.16 -1.70
C ILE A 34 4.03 2.90 -2.57
N MET A 35 2.80 2.44 -2.81
CA MET A 35 2.53 1.20 -3.56
C MET A 35 1.11 1.17 -4.14
N LEU A 36 0.98 0.56 -5.31
CA LEU A 36 -0.28 0.11 -5.91
C LEU A 36 -0.14 -1.36 -6.30
N ALA A 37 -1.12 -2.16 -5.90
CA ALA A 37 -1.19 -3.57 -6.28
C ALA A 37 -2.62 -3.96 -6.64
N VAL A 38 -2.71 -4.84 -7.64
CA VAL A 38 -3.92 -5.59 -7.93
C VAL A 38 -3.63 -7.04 -7.59
N LEU A 39 -4.28 -7.55 -6.56
CA LEU A 39 -4.06 -8.92 -6.09
C LEU A 39 -5.30 -9.78 -6.29
N ASP A 40 -5.05 -11.05 -6.54
CA ASP A 40 -6.04 -12.10 -6.71
C ASP A 40 -5.40 -13.42 -6.26
N PHE A 41 -6.09 -14.20 -5.44
CA PHE A 41 -5.60 -15.48 -4.95
C PHE A 41 -5.29 -16.47 -6.09
N ASP A 42 -6.01 -16.39 -7.21
CA ASP A 42 -5.85 -17.32 -8.32
C ASP A 42 -4.65 -16.95 -9.22
N TYR A 43 -4.18 -15.70 -9.17
CA TYR A 43 -3.17 -15.19 -10.11
C TYR A 43 -1.97 -14.50 -9.46
N MET A 44 -2.20 -13.65 -8.47
CA MET A 44 -1.18 -12.85 -7.79
C MET A 44 -1.58 -12.61 -6.33
N THR A 45 -1.21 -13.53 -5.45
CA THR A 45 -1.65 -13.55 -4.05
C THR A 45 -0.90 -12.57 -3.16
N HIS A 46 0.23 -12.05 -3.63
CA HIS A 46 1.17 -11.29 -2.84
C HIS A 46 1.86 -10.22 -3.68
N ALA A 47 2.07 -9.05 -3.08
CA ALA A 47 2.99 -8.04 -3.59
C ALA A 47 3.84 -7.46 -2.47
N HIS A 48 5.10 -7.19 -2.79
CA HIS A 48 6.09 -6.59 -1.89
C HIS A 48 6.81 -5.46 -2.59
N MET A 49 6.96 -4.33 -1.90
CA MET A 49 7.72 -3.17 -2.34
C MET A 49 8.68 -2.74 -1.24
N GLU A 50 9.93 -2.46 -1.60
CA GLU A 50 10.93 -1.93 -0.70
C GLU A 50 11.60 -0.72 -1.35
N TRP A 51 11.61 0.39 -0.61
CA TRP A 51 12.34 1.59 -0.95
C TRP A 51 13.61 1.64 -0.10
N PRO A 52 14.78 1.38 -0.70
CA PRO A 52 16.05 1.58 -0.03
C PRO A 52 16.21 3.07 0.30
N ASP A 53 17.09 3.35 1.26
CA ASP A 53 17.22 4.69 1.84
C ASP A 53 17.38 5.80 0.79
N GLY A 54 16.47 6.78 0.83
CA GLY A 54 16.44 7.92 -0.10
C GLY A 54 15.81 7.67 -1.48
N GLY A 55 15.37 6.44 -1.78
CA GLY A 55 14.85 6.09 -3.12
C GLY A 55 13.34 6.23 -3.32
N GLY A 56 12.56 6.39 -2.25
CA GLY A 56 11.08 6.40 -2.28
C GLY A 56 10.44 7.70 -1.79
N PRO A 57 9.09 7.77 -1.79
CA PRO A 57 8.38 8.89 -1.17
C PRO A 57 8.78 9.01 0.30
N ILE A 58 8.98 10.22 0.79
CA ILE A 58 9.31 10.50 2.19
C ILE A 58 8.05 11.07 2.85
N GLY A 59 7.61 10.44 3.94
CA GLY A 59 6.57 10.98 4.80
C GLY A 59 7.15 12.07 5.69
N ASP A 60 6.39 13.14 5.88
CA ASP A 60 6.75 14.24 6.79
C ASP A 60 6.52 13.82 8.26
N VAL A 61 7.12 14.53 9.23
CA VAL A 61 6.84 14.29 10.66
C VAL A 61 5.33 14.40 10.93
N ASN A 62 4.74 13.36 11.53
CA ASN A 62 3.30 13.18 11.76
C ASN A 62 2.46 12.88 10.51
N ASP A 63 3.06 12.56 9.36
CA ASP A 63 2.31 11.98 8.25
C ASP A 63 1.72 10.63 8.67
N VAL A 64 0.48 10.40 8.29
CA VAL A 64 -0.16 9.10 8.45
C VAL A 64 0.12 8.23 7.23
N VAL A 65 0.20 6.92 7.44
CA VAL A 65 0.14 5.95 6.34
C VAL A 65 -1.30 5.51 6.13
N SER A 66 -1.82 5.76 4.93
CA SER A 66 -3.19 5.42 4.53
C SER A 66 -3.19 4.20 3.63
N ILE A 67 -4.15 3.30 3.86
CA ILE A 67 -4.44 2.17 2.97
C ILE A 67 -5.80 2.44 2.32
N ARG A 68 -5.83 2.46 1.00
CA ARG A 68 -7.07 2.52 0.22
C ARG A 68 -7.33 1.14 -0.37
N THR A 69 -8.49 0.59 -0.04
CA THR A 69 -8.85 -0.78 -0.39
C THR A 69 -9.90 -0.87 -1.50
N GLY A 70 -10.35 0.27 -2.03
CA GLY A 70 -11.42 0.33 -3.02
C GLY A 70 -12.66 -0.45 -2.57
N ASP A 71 -13.16 -1.33 -3.44
CA ASP A 71 -14.31 -2.23 -3.19
C ASP A 71 -13.92 -3.56 -2.51
N SER A 72 -12.66 -3.70 -2.06
CA SER A 72 -12.14 -4.97 -1.52
C SER A 72 -12.61 -5.22 -0.08
N ASP A 73 -13.12 -6.43 0.19
CA ASP A 73 -13.41 -6.87 1.57
C ASP A 73 -12.11 -7.29 2.27
N ILE A 74 -11.53 -6.34 3.02
CA ILE A 74 -10.32 -6.57 3.80
C ILE A 74 -10.54 -7.32 5.12
N SER A 75 -11.79 -7.45 5.58
CA SER A 75 -12.07 -7.90 6.95
C SER A 75 -11.66 -9.35 7.21
N ALA A 76 -11.61 -10.18 6.16
CA ALA A 76 -11.21 -11.59 6.24
C ALA A 76 -10.11 -11.99 5.24
N LEU A 77 -9.81 -11.16 4.25
CA LEU A 77 -9.09 -11.60 3.05
C LEU A 77 -7.76 -10.88 2.82
N GLY A 78 -7.53 -9.72 3.42
CA GLY A 78 -6.32 -8.92 3.19
C GLY A 78 -5.40 -8.88 4.42
N LYS A 79 -4.09 -9.05 4.22
CA LYS A 79 -3.07 -8.78 5.25
C LYS A 79 -2.10 -7.74 4.72
N PHE A 80 -1.76 -6.77 5.58
CA PHE A 80 -0.85 -5.67 5.27
C PHE A 80 0.25 -5.62 6.33
N VAL A 81 1.50 -5.56 5.90
CA VAL A 81 2.65 -5.30 6.77
C VAL A 81 3.37 -4.08 6.21
N ILE A 82 3.47 -3.03 7.02
CA ILE A 82 4.07 -1.76 6.61
C ILE A 82 5.16 -1.41 7.61
N HIS A 83 6.37 -1.18 7.09
CA HIS A 83 7.45 -0.53 7.82
C HIS A 83 7.71 0.82 7.18
N TYR A 84 7.75 1.87 7.97
CA TYR A 84 8.14 3.19 7.51
C TYR A 84 8.99 3.88 8.56
N ARG A 85 9.76 4.86 8.12
CA ARG A 85 10.46 5.82 8.99
C ARG A 85 9.86 7.19 8.80
N GLU A 86 9.89 7.98 9.85
CA GLU A 86 9.60 9.42 9.81
C GLU A 86 10.93 10.18 9.71
N GLU A 87 10.97 11.27 8.95
CA GLU A 87 12.10 12.21 8.88
C GLU A 87 11.69 13.60 9.34
#